data_AF-A0A7Z9IM72-F1
#
_entry.id   AF-A0A7Z9IM72-F1
#
_cell.length_a   1.000
_cell.length_b   1.000
_cell.length_c   1.000
_cell.angle_alpha   90.00
_cell.angle_beta   90.00
_cell.angle_gamma   90.00
#
_symmetry.space_group_name_H-M   'P 1'
#
loop_
_entity.id
_entity.type
_entity.pdbx_description
1 polymer ?
#
loop_
_entity_poly.entity_id
_entity_poly.type
_entity_poly.pdbx_seq_one_letter_code
_entity_poly.pdbx_strand_id
1 'polypeptide(L)'
;MGTQYQLMTLFADGGLMMYPLTLCSMVALGVILAKAYTLWAAHKGTDRVLNEVEEAALAGNVDAAIEICRDTPGPAGAILLAGLRRIQTRRLAAGELEAAVATTGTIELGFLERGLVILATIANVAPLMGFLGT
;
A
#
# COMPACT_ATOMS: atom_id res chain seq x y z
N MET A 1 -7.61 -27.66 -34.35
CA MET A 1 -7.57 -26.37 -35.05
C MET A 1 -8.94 -25.65 -35.05
N GLY A 2 -9.79 -25.78 -34.01
CA GLY A 2 -11.09 -25.07 -33.94
C GLY A 2 -11.10 -23.93 -32.92
N THR A 3 -10.43 -24.10 -31.79
CA THR A 3 -10.51 -23.19 -30.63
C THR A 3 -9.82 -21.84 -30.85
N GLN A 4 -8.73 -21.80 -31.62
CA GLN A 4 -7.97 -20.56 -31.86
C GLN A 4 -8.75 -19.56 -32.74
N TYR A 5 -9.46 -20.04 -33.75
CA TYR A 5 -10.33 -19.18 -34.55
C TYR A 5 -11.48 -18.62 -33.72
N GLN A 6 -12.03 -19.44 -32.82
CA GLN A 6 -13.18 -19.08 -32.00
C GLN A 6 -12.91 -17.91 -31.04
N LEU A 7 -11.72 -17.86 -30.42
CA LEU A 7 -11.30 -16.73 -29.56
C LEU A 7 -11.06 -15.45 -30.36
N MET A 8 -10.44 -15.56 -31.54
CA MET A 8 -10.18 -14.42 -32.41
C MET A 8 -11.48 -13.82 -32.98
N THR A 9 -12.46 -14.67 -33.33
CA THR A 9 -13.80 -14.19 -33.74
C THR A 9 -14.53 -13.52 -32.59
N LEU A 10 -14.51 -14.09 -31.38
CA LEU A 10 -15.12 -13.46 -30.19
C LEU A 10 -14.50 -12.08 -29.87
N PHE A 11 -13.19 -11.95 -30.05
CA PHE A 11 -12.49 -10.69 -29.83
C PHE A 11 -12.83 -9.65 -30.92
N ALA A 12 -12.97 -10.08 -32.17
CA ALA A 12 -13.40 -9.22 -33.26
C ALA A 12 -14.87 -8.78 -33.12
N ASP A 13 -15.74 -9.66 -32.63
CA ASP A 13 -17.17 -9.40 -32.42
C ASP A 13 -17.43 -8.37 -31.32
N GLY A 14 -16.56 -8.28 -30.29
CA GLY A 14 -16.62 -7.26 -29.24
C GLY A 14 -16.27 -5.83 -29.69
N GLY A 15 -15.94 -5.64 -30.97
CA GLY A 15 -15.78 -4.33 -31.58
C GLY A 15 -14.65 -3.45 -31.01
N LEU A 16 -14.77 -2.13 -31.21
CA LEU A 16 -13.72 -1.16 -30.90
C LEU A 16 -13.40 -1.06 -29.39
N MET A 17 -14.32 -1.45 -28.51
CA MET A 17 -14.15 -1.38 -27.05
C MET A 17 -13.24 -2.48 -26.47
N MET A 18 -12.88 -3.51 -27.24
CA MET A 18 -11.93 -4.54 -26.80
C MET A 18 -10.49 -4.02 -26.67
N TYR A 19 -10.10 -3.04 -27.49
CA TYR A 19 -8.76 -2.42 -27.44
C TYR A 19 -8.49 -1.64 -26.13
N PRO A 20 -9.36 -0.71 -25.68
CA PRO A 20 -9.15 -0.06 -24.39
C PRO A 20 -9.28 -1.04 -23.21
N LEU A 21 -10.12 -2.07 -23.31
CA LEU A 21 -10.26 -3.09 -22.26
C LEU A 21 -8.97 -3.89 -22.07
N THR A 22 -8.33 -4.30 -23.16
CA THR A 22 -7.03 -4.99 -23.10
C THR A 22 -5.93 -4.10 -22.57
N LEU A 23 -5.92 -2.81 -22.93
CA LEU A 23 -5.01 -1.83 -22.33
C LEU A 23 -5.21 -1.69 -20.82
N CYS A 24 -6.47 -1.56 -20.36
CA CYS A 24 -6.80 -1.51 -18.94
C CYS A 24 -6.32 -2.76 -18.19
N SER A 25 -6.48 -3.95 -18.78
CA SER A 25 -5.98 -5.20 -18.21
C SER A 25 -4.45 -5.20 -18.07
N MET A 26 -3.73 -4.74 -19.10
CA MET A 26 -2.26 -4.68 -19.07
C MET A 26 -1.75 -3.68 -18.01
N VAL A 27 -2.39 -2.51 -17.91
CA VAL A 27 -2.07 -1.51 -16.87
C VAL A 27 -2.39 -2.05 -15.48
N ALA A 28 -3.57 -2.64 -15.28
CA ALA A 28 -3.98 -3.21 -14.00
C ALA A 28 -2.99 -4.28 -13.53
N LEU A 29 -2.58 -5.19 -14.41
CA LEU A 29 -1.62 -6.23 -14.09
C LEU A 29 -0.24 -5.65 -13.69
N GLY A 30 0.24 -4.64 -14.40
CA GLY A 30 1.49 -3.94 -14.04
C GLY A 30 1.42 -3.29 -12.66
N VAL A 31 0.30 -2.61 -12.35
CA VAL A 31 0.10 -2.00 -11.02
C VAL A 31 -0.01 -3.07 -9.93
N ILE A 32 -0.71 -4.17 -10.17
CA ILE A 32 -0.84 -5.29 -9.21
C ILE A 32 0.53 -5.83 -8.83
N LEU A 33 1.40 -6.12 -9.82
CA LEU A 33 2.73 -6.65 -9.55
C LEU A 33 3.59 -5.65 -8.74
N ALA A 34 3.60 -4.37 -9.14
CA ALA A 34 4.35 -3.34 -8.44
C ALA A 34 3.86 -3.14 -6.99
N LYS A 35 2.54 -3.14 -6.78
CA LYS A 35 1.93 -3.01 -5.45
C LYS A 35 2.16 -4.25 -4.59
N ALA A 36 2.01 -5.45 -5.13
CA ALA A 36 2.29 -6.70 -4.41
C ALA A 36 3.73 -6.70 -3.86
N TYR A 37 4.70 -6.30 -4.69
CA TYR A 37 6.09 -6.18 -4.24
C TYR A 37 6.29 -5.11 -3.16
N THR A 38 5.69 -3.92 -3.34
CA THR A 38 5.82 -2.82 -2.38
C THR A 38 5.22 -3.16 -1.02
N LEU A 39 4.02 -3.76 -1.01
CA LEU A 39 3.35 -4.18 0.23
C LEU A 39 4.11 -5.32 0.90
N TRP A 40 4.59 -6.30 0.14
CA TRP A 40 5.41 -7.38 0.69
C TRP A 40 6.69 -6.83 1.32
N ALA A 41 7.40 -5.93 0.64
CA ALA A 41 8.60 -5.29 1.16
C ALA A 41 8.32 -4.46 2.43
N ALA A 42 7.21 -3.72 2.46
CA ALA A 42 6.79 -2.96 3.63
C ALA A 42 6.41 -3.85 4.82
N HIS A 43 5.94 -5.08 4.56
CA HIS A 43 5.57 -6.04 5.60
C HIS A 43 6.77 -6.84 6.15
N LYS A 44 7.82 -7.07 5.33
CA LYS A 44 8.96 -7.98 5.59
C LYS A 44 9.92 -7.56 6.73
N GLY A 45 9.45 -6.80 7.71
CA GLY A 45 10.24 -6.37 8.85
C GLY A 45 9.42 -5.75 9.98
N THR A 46 8.10 -5.60 9.78
CA THR A 46 7.21 -4.97 10.75
C THR A 46 7.23 -5.69 12.10
N ASP A 47 7.01 -7.01 12.13
CA ASP A 47 6.95 -7.77 13.39
C ASP A 47 8.27 -7.70 14.16
N ARG A 48 9.40 -7.77 13.45
CA ARG A 48 10.73 -7.66 14.05
C ARG A 48 10.91 -6.29 14.72
N VAL A 49 10.57 -5.22 14.02
CA VAL A 49 10.70 -3.84 14.54
C VAL A 49 9.80 -3.62 15.74
N LEU A 50 8.54 -4.09 15.69
CA LEU A 50 7.65 -3.96 16.84
C LEU A 50 8.22 -4.65 18.07
N ASN A 51 8.71 -5.89 17.93
CA ASN A 51 9.27 -6.64 19.05
C ASN A 51 10.54 -5.97 19.61
N GLU A 52 11.48 -5.58 18.76
CA GLU A 52 12.73 -4.92 19.19
C GLU A 52 12.47 -3.58 19.89
N VAL A 53 11.50 -2.81 19.41
CA VAL A 53 11.09 -1.53 19.99
C VAL A 53 10.36 -1.74 21.32
N GLU A 54 9.48 -2.73 21.41
CA GLU A 54 8.77 -3.08 22.63
C GLU A 54 9.74 -3.51 23.73
N GLU A 55 10.69 -4.39 23.42
CA GLU A 55 11.74 -4.83 24.36
C GLU A 55 12.58 -3.65 24.88
N ALA A 56 13.04 -2.77 23.98
CA ALA A 56 13.81 -1.59 24.36
C ALA A 56 13.01 -0.59 25.20
N ALA A 57 11.72 -0.40 24.88
CA ALA A 57 10.83 0.48 25.62
C ALA A 57 10.50 -0.07 27.01
N LEU A 58 10.23 -1.38 27.14
CA LEU A 58 9.98 -2.06 28.42
C LEU A 58 11.21 -2.06 29.33
N ALA A 59 12.42 -2.11 28.75
CA ALA A 59 13.68 -1.94 29.47
C ALA A 59 13.93 -0.48 29.93
N GLY A 60 13.04 0.46 29.60
CA GLY A 60 13.15 1.87 29.94
C GLY A 60 14.11 2.66 29.05
N ASN A 61 14.61 2.06 27.96
CA ASN A 61 15.60 2.66 27.07
C ASN A 61 14.92 3.22 25.79
N VAL A 62 14.24 4.36 25.95
CA VAL A 62 13.53 5.05 24.86
C VAL A 62 14.49 5.51 23.76
N ASP A 63 15.73 5.89 24.11
CA ASP A 63 16.72 6.33 23.14
C ASP A 63 17.14 5.19 22.20
N ALA A 64 17.32 3.98 22.73
CA ALA A 64 17.59 2.79 21.91
C ALA A 64 16.41 2.45 20.99
N ALA A 65 15.17 2.54 21.49
CA ALA A 65 13.97 2.31 20.70
C ALA A 65 13.86 3.29 19.51
N ILE A 66 14.24 4.56 19.72
CA ILE A 66 14.27 5.58 18.67
C ILE A 66 15.31 5.24 17.60
N GLU A 67 16.50 4.78 17.98
CA GLU A 67 17.55 4.44 17.02
C GLU A 67 17.16 3.22 16.17
N ILE A 68 16.55 2.19 16.77
CA ILE A 68 16.01 1.02 16.05
C ILE A 68 14.97 1.43 15.00
N CYS A 69 14.05 2.33 15.38
CA CYS A 69 13.03 2.84 14.46
C CYS A 69 13.62 3.70 13.34
N ARG A 70 14.69 4.44 13.64
CA ARG A 70 15.37 5.32 12.68
C ARG A 70 16.17 4.52 11.65
N ASP A 71 16.81 3.44 12.09
CA ASP A 71 17.62 2.57 11.24
C ASP A 71 16.79 1.56 10.45
N THR A 72 15.52 1.37 10.81
CA THR A 72 14.64 0.47 10.07
C THR A 72 13.77 1.21 9.05
N PRO A 73 14.01 1.02 7.74
CA PRO A 73 13.15 1.57 6.71
C PRO A 73 11.79 0.85 6.71
N GLY A 74 10.71 1.63 6.66
CA GLY A 74 9.36 1.11 6.51
C GLY A 74 8.32 1.91 7.29
N PRO A 75 7.04 1.70 6.98
CA PRO A 75 5.94 2.46 7.58
C PRO A 75 5.84 2.22 9.09
N ALA A 76 6.09 0.99 9.56
CA ALA A 76 6.06 0.67 10.98
C ALA A 76 7.11 1.45 11.79
N GLY A 77 8.36 1.49 11.31
CA GLY A 77 9.43 2.26 11.95
C GLY A 77 9.14 3.76 11.96
N ALA A 78 8.62 4.32 10.85
CA ALA A 78 8.25 5.73 10.76
C ALA A 78 7.15 6.13 11.76
N ILE A 79 6.10 5.30 11.89
CA ILE A 79 5.00 5.53 12.83
C ILE A 79 5.49 5.44 14.28
N LEU A 80 6.25 4.39 14.61
CA LEU A 80 6.80 4.20 15.96
C LEU A 80 7.77 5.33 16.34
N LEU A 81 8.64 5.77 15.42
CA LEU A 81 9.55 6.89 15.61
C LEU A 81 8.81 8.19 15.97
N ALA A 82 7.70 8.48 15.28
CA ALA A 82 6.89 9.66 15.55
C ALA A 82 6.29 9.64 16.96
N GLY A 83 5.82 8.47 17.41
CA GLY A 83 5.33 8.28 18.78
C GLY A 83 6.43 8.41 19.83
N LEU A 84 7.55 7.71 19.66
CA LEU A 84 8.66 7.67 20.61
C LEU A 84 9.33 9.05 20.79
N ARG A 85 9.51 9.82 19.71
CA ARG A 85 10.04 11.21 19.80
C ARG A 85 9.15 12.12 20.64
N ARG A 86 7.83 11.91 20.59
CA ARG A 86 6.88 12.69 21.39
C ARG A 86 6.96 12.33 22.88
N ILE A 87 7.13 11.04 23.19
CA ILE A 87 7.37 10.54 24.55
C ILE A 87 8.67 11.14 25.13
N GLN A 88 9.76 11.14 24.35
CA GLN A 88 11.06 11.68 24.75
C GLN A 88 11.01 13.17 25.12
N THR A 89 10.18 13.95 24.42
CA THR A 89 10.06 15.41 24.64
C THR A 89 9.38 15.75 25.98
N ARG A 90 8.89 14.77 26.76
CA ARG A 90 8.26 14.91 28.10
C ARG A 90 7.11 15.91 28.20
N ARG A 91 6.60 16.43 27.08
CA ARG A 91 5.42 17.29 27.00
C ARG A 91 4.21 16.43 26.64
N LEU A 92 3.75 15.61 27.60
CA LEU A 92 2.53 14.84 27.44
C LEU A 92 1.32 15.72 27.76
N ALA A 93 0.89 16.54 26.80
CA ALA A 93 -0.51 16.91 26.75
C ALA A 93 -1.29 15.67 26.30
N ALA A 94 -2.28 15.24 27.08
CA ALA A 94 -3.11 14.08 26.75
C ALA A 94 -3.73 14.28 25.35
N GLY A 95 -3.55 13.30 24.45
CA GLY A 95 -4.05 13.33 23.08
C GLY A 95 -3.04 13.75 22.00
N GLU A 96 -1.94 14.43 22.33
CA GLU A 96 -0.95 14.82 21.30
C GLU A 96 -0.17 13.62 20.73
N LEU A 97 0.07 12.60 21.54
CA LEU A 97 0.72 11.37 21.10
C LEU A 97 -0.14 10.62 20.08
N GLU A 98 -1.40 10.36 20.43
CA GLU A 98 -2.37 9.68 19.56
C GLU A 98 -2.56 10.45 18.25
N ALA A 99 -2.68 11.79 18.33
CA ALA A 99 -2.79 12.63 17.14
C ALA A 99 -1.55 12.53 16.24
N ALA A 100 -0.34 12.53 16.80
CA ALA A 100 0.90 12.42 16.03
C ALA A 100 1.05 11.04 15.36
N VAL A 101 0.74 9.97 16.09
CA VAL A 101 0.75 8.59 15.58
C VAL A 101 -0.32 8.42 14.50
N ALA A 102 -1.55 8.88 14.72
CA ALA A 102 -2.63 8.81 13.75
C ALA A 102 -2.31 9.61 12.48
N THR A 103 -1.73 10.82 12.62
CA THR A 103 -1.34 11.65 11.47
C THR A 103 -0.26 10.96 10.64
N THR A 104 0.80 10.45 11.29
CA THR A 104 1.89 9.75 10.60
C THR A 104 1.38 8.46 9.96
N GLY A 105 0.54 7.70 10.66
CA GLY A 105 -0.11 6.51 10.10
C GLY A 105 -0.96 6.82 8.88
N THR A 106 -1.71 7.93 8.88
CA THR A 106 -2.50 8.36 7.72
C THR A 106 -1.61 8.69 6.52
N ILE A 107 -0.46 9.33 6.74
CA ILE A 107 0.50 9.68 5.69
C ILE A 107 1.11 8.41 5.07
N GLU A 108 1.58 7.49 5.91
CA GLU A 108 2.17 6.22 5.47
C GLU A 108 1.15 5.33 4.74
N LEU A 109 -0.08 5.25 5.24
CA LEU A 109 -1.17 4.56 4.57
C LEU A 109 -1.46 5.16 3.19
N GLY A 110 -1.57 6.48 3.09
CA GLY A 110 -1.79 7.15 1.80
C GLY A 110 -0.64 6.91 0.80
N PHE A 111 0.60 6.73 1.29
CA PHE A 111 1.71 6.34 0.44
C PHE A 111 1.59 4.89 -0.05
N LEU A 112 1.21 3.96 0.83
CA LEU A 112 0.98 2.55 0.48
C LEU A 112 -0.18 2.38 -0.52
N GLU A 113 -1.25 3.17 -0.36
CA GLU A 113 -2.43 3.17 -1.23
C GLU A 113 -2.17 3.79 -2.61
N ARG A 114 -1.07 4.53 -2.78
CA ARG A 114 -0.73 5.19 -4.04
C ARG A 114 -0.62 4.18 -5.18
N GLY A 115 -1.54 4.26 -6.15
CA GLY A 115 -1.64 3.32 -7.27
C GLY A 115 -2.80 2.32 -7.16
N LEU A 116 -3.27 1.99 -5.95
CA LEU A 116 -4.53 1.24 -5.78
C LEU A 116 -5.73 2.05 -6.29
N VAL A 117 -5.65 3.38 -6.21
CA VAL A 117 -6.65 4.28 -6.81
C VAL A 117 -6.83 4.02 -8.30
N ILE A 118 -5.76 3.74 -9.04
CA ILE A 118 -5.82 3.44 -10.48
C ILE A 118 -6.57 2.13 -10.72
N LEU A 119 -6.28 1.10 -9.91
CA LEU A 119 -7.01 -0.17 -9.93
C LEU A 119 -8.49 0.03 -9.62
N ALA A 120 -8.83 0.86 -8.64
CA ALA A 120 -10.22 1.19 -8.32
C ALA A 120 -10.93 1.91 -9.48
N THR A 121 -10.24 2.84 -10.17
CA THR A 121 -10.80 3.47 -11.38
C THR A 121 -11.03 2.44 -12.49
N ILE A 122 -10.05 1.57 -12.77
CA ILE A 122 -10.19 0.53 -13.80
C ILE A 122 -11.34 -0.43 -13.43
N ALA A 123 -11.47 -0.83 -12.18
CA ALA A 123 -12.54 -1.72 -11.72
C ALA A 123 -13.94 -1.12 -11.92
N ASN A 124 -14.09 0.21 -11.82
CA ASN A 124 -15.35 0.89 -12.07
C ASN A 124 -15.61 1.14 -13.56
N VAL A 125 -14.59 1.50 -14.33
CA VAL A 125 -14.74 1.91 -15.74
C VAL A 125 -14.74 0.72 -16.71
N ALA A 126 -14.00 -0.35 -16.42
CA ALA A 126 -13.91 -1.52 -17.29
C ALA A 126 -15.27 -2.23 -17.53
N PRO A 127 -16.15 -2.44 -16.52
CA PRO A 127 -17.48 -2.98 -16.76
C PRO A 127 -18.34 -2.11 -17.66
N LEU A 128 -18.26 -0.78 -17.51
CA LEU A 128 -18.99 0.17 -18.35
C LEU A 128 -18.51 0.13 -19.81
N MET A 129 -17.20 0.00 -20.03
CA MET A 129 -16.64 -0.21 -21.38
C MET A 129 -17.07 -1.56 -21.97
N GLY A 130 -17.14 -2.61 -21.14
CA GLY A 130 -17.65 -3.91 -21.56
C GLY A 130 -19.12 -3.85 -22.00
N PHE A 131 -19.98 -3.17 -21.23
CA PHE A 131 -21.40 -2.97 -21.58
C PHE A 131 -21.60 -2.13 -22.84
N LEU A 132 -20.74 -1.16 -23.12
CA LEU A 132 -20.80 -0.38 -24.37
C LEU A 132 -20.28 -1.15 -25.59
N GLY A 133 -19.52 -2.22 -25.39
CA GLY A 133 -18.92 -3.05 -26.44
C GLY A 133 -19.69 -4.33 -26.78
N THR A 134 -20.74 -4.67 -26.03
CA THR A 134 -21.73 -5.72 -26.37
C THR A 134 -22.77 -5.18 -27.35
#